data_AF-G4QAS8-F1
#
_entry.id   AF-G4QAS8-F1
#
_cell.length_a   1.000
_cell.length_b   1.000
_cell.length_c   1.000
_cell.angle_alpha   90.00
_cell.angle_beta   90.00
_cell.angle_gamma   90.00
#
_symmetry.space_group_name_H-M   'P 1'
#
loop_
_entity.id
_entity.type
_entity.pdbx_description
1 polymer ?
#
loop_
_entity_poly.entity_id
_entity_poly.type
_entity_poly.pdbx_seq_one_letter_code
_entity_poly.pdbx_strand_id
1 'polypeptide(L)'
;MAKSIIEARKSGGPFESYSDLADRVKGLGEKKVKSLRKAGLFIKNAKDENAKTLPKSKIKTKKKSKSKKEKVKETAVPFDTFPKLVRPPKS
;
A
#
# COMPACT_ATOMS: atom_id res chain seq x y z
N MET A 1 9.16 -10.33 -4.62
CA MET A 1 9.18 -9.78 -3.24
C MET A 1 8.76 -10.80 -2.20
N ALA A 2 7.52 -11.33 -2.25
CA ALA A 2 7.03 -12.28 -1.23
C ALA A 2 7.92 -13.52 -1.05
N LYS A 3 8.40 -14.13 -2.15
CA LYS A 3 9.32 -15.28 -2.12
C LYS A 3 10.60 -14.98 -1.33
N SER A 4 11.22 -13.83 -1.59
CA SER A 4 12.43 -13.37 -0.91
C SER A 4 12.22 -13.15 0.59
N ILE A 5 11.02 -12.71 1.02
CA ILE A 5 10.67 -12.60 2.44
C ILE A 5 10.63 -13.98 3.09
N ILE A 6 10.06 -14.97 2.39
CA ILE A 6 9.97 -16.35 2.89
C ILE A 6 11.37 -16.98 2.99
N GLU A 7 12.21 -16.80 1.96
CA GLU A 7 13.59 -17.31 1.94
C GLU A 7 14.44 -16.71 3.07
N ALA A 8 14.41 -15.38 3.22
CA ALA A 8 15.12 -14.69 4.29
C ALA A 8 14.67 -15.18 5.68
N ARG A 9 13.36 -15.42 5.86
CA ARG A 9 12.82 -15.98 7.11
C ARG A 9 13.22 -17.44 7.33
N LYS A 10 13.35 -18.24 6.27
CA LYS A 10 13.81 -19.63 6.37
C LYS A 10 15.29 -19.71 6.75
N SER A 11 16.14 -18.82 6.22
CA SER A 11 17.58 -18.86 6.48
C SER A 11 18.00 -18.26 7.82
N GLY A 12 17.39 -17.15 8.24
CA GLY A 12 17.78 -16.45 9.47
C GLY A 12 16.68 -16.38 10.54
N GLY A 13 15.65 -17.21 10.44
CA GLY A 13 14.58 -17.26 11.44
C GLY A 13 13.64 -16.03 11.44
N PRO A 14 12.91 -15.80 12.55
CA PRO A 14 11.99 -14.68 12.70
C PRO A 14 12.67 -13.31 12.48
N PHE A 15 11.94 -12.34 11.96
CA PHE A 15 12.44 -10.96 11.87
C PHE A 15 12.37 -10.28 13.24
N GLU A 16 13.45 -9.62 13.63
CA GLU A 16 13.53 -8.93 14.93
C GLU A 16 13.01 -7.49 14.88
N SER A 17 13.09 -6.85 13.72
CA SER A 17 12.65 -5.47 13.54
C SER A 17 12.27 -5.19 12.08
N TYR A 18 11.68 -4.03 11.83
CA TYR A 18 11.40 -3.57 10.47
C TYR A 18 12.68 -3.22 9.68
N SER A 19 13.76 -2.85 10.37
CA SER A 19 15.08 -2.66 9.76
C SER A 19 15.67 -4.01 9.32
N ASP A 20 15.56 -5.04 10.17
CA ASP A 20 16.01 -6.41 9.84
C ASP A 20 15.28 -6.97 8.61
N LEU A 21 13.98 -6.69 8.48
CA LEU A 21 13.21 -7.03 7.27
C LEU A 21 13.74 -6.27 6.03
N ALA A 22 14.19 -5.03 6.20
CA ALA A 22 14.70 -4.20 5.11
C ALA A 22 16.05 -4.70 4.59
N ASP A 23 16.94 -5.05 5.51
CA ASP A 23 18.32 -5.45 5.24
C ASP A 23 18.39 -6.88 4.68
N ARG A 24 17.58 -7.80 5.21
CA ARG A 24 17.61 -9.21 4.80
C ARG A 24 16.84 -9.49 3.51
N VAL A 25 15.81 -8.70 3.19
CA VAL A 25 14.98 -8.96 2.02
C VAL A 25 15.42 -8.07 0.86
N LYS A 26 16.04 -8.69 -0.15
CA LYS A 26 16.52 -8.01 -1.35
C LYS A 26 15.40 -7.18 -2.02
N GLY A 27 15.60 -5.86 -2.07
CA GLY A 27 14.68 -4.91 -2.72
C GLY A 27 13.62 -4.30 -1.78
N LEU A 28 13.73 -4.51 -0.47
CA LEU A 28 12.82 -4.01 0.57
C LEU A 28 13.46 -2.81 1.29
N GLY A 29 13.61 -1.68 0.61
CA GLY A 29 14.08 -0.44 1.26
C GLY A 29 13.06 0.13 2.24
N GLU A 30 13.50 1.06 3.10
CA GLU A 30 12.66 1.69 4.15
C GLU A 30 11.29 2.18 3.65
N LYS A 31 11.23 2.77 2.44
CA LYS A 31 9.98 3.26 1.84
C LYS A 31 8.96 2.15 1.65
N LYS A 32 9.41 0.97 1.21
CA LYS A 32 8.54 -0.21 1.02
C LYS A 32 8.17 -0.82 2.36
N VAL A 33 9.09 -0.90 3.31
CA VAL A 33 8.79 -1.36 4.69
C VAL A 33 7.70 -0.49 5.33
N LYS A 34 7.83 0.84 5.21
CA LYS A 34 6.83 1.82 5.67
C LYS A 34 5.47 1.60 4.99
N SER A 35 5.45 1.34 3.68
CA SER A 35 4.21 1.04 2.93
C SER A 35 3.56 -0.27 3.40
N LEU A 36 4.36 -1.32 3.60
CA LEU A 36 3.88 -2.61 4.09
C LEU A 36 3.34 -2.50 5.52
N ARG A 37 4.01 -1.74 6.40
CA ARG A 37 3.52 -1.46 7.76
C ARG A 37 2.15 -0.77 7.72
N LYS A 38 1.98 0.23 6.85
CA LYS A 38 0.69 0.90 6.60
C LYS A 38 -0.36 -0.04 6.03
N ALA A 39 0.05 -1.00 5.19
CA ALA A 39 -0.81 -2.04 4.65
C ALA A 39 -1.15 -3.16 5.66
N GLY A 40 -0.69 -3.04 6.91
CA GLY A 40 -1.00 -3.99 7.98
C GLY A 40 0.03 -5.10 8.17
N LEU A 41 1.23 -4.99 7.58
CA LEU A 41 2.33 -5.91 7.86
C LEU A 41 2.86 -5.68 9.29
N PHE A 42 2.61 -6.67 10.15
CA PHE A 42 3.06 -6.68 11.53
C PHE A 42 4.11 -7.76 11.76
N ILE A 43 5.20 -7.40 12.45
CA ILE A 43 6.24 -8.34 12.87
C ILE A 43 5.97 -8.65 14.36
N LYS A 44 5.67 -9.92 14.66
CA LYS A 44 5.17 -10.35 16.00
C LYS A 44 6.09 -9.98 17.16
N ASN A 45 7.40 -9.99 16.93
CA ASN A 45 8.42 -9.72 17.93
C ASN A 45 9.24 -8.46 17.60
N ALA A 46 8.66 -7.51 16.84
CA ALA A 46 9.37 -6.31 16.45
C ALA A 46 9.86 -5.55 17.69
N LYS A 47 11.18 -5.46 17.87
CA LYS A 47 11.81 -4.46 18.72
C LYS A 47 11.79 -3.16 17.94
N ASP A 48 10.62 -2.52 17.94
CA ASP A 48 10.43 -1.19 17.37
C ASP A 48 11.14 -0.16 18.27
N GLU A 49 12.32 0.33 17.88
CA GLU A 49 12.93 1.56 18.46
C GLU A 49 12.06 2.81 18.21
N ASN A 50 11.02 2.69 17.37
CA ASN A 50 10.06 3.75 17.04
C ASN A 50 8.61 3.30 17.31
N ALA A 51 8.39 2.63 18.44
CA ALA A 51 7.08 2.17 18.94
C ALA A 51 6.18 3.31 19.46
N LYS A 52 6.31 4.54 18.95
CA LYS A 52 5.23 5.53 19.12
C LYS A 52 4.19 5.26 18.04
N THR A 53 3.09 4.65 18.48
CA THR A 53 1.82 4.38 17.75
C THR A 53 1.65 2.96 17.16
N LEU A 54 1.30 2.03 18.05
CA LEU A 54 0.37 0.94 17.75
C LEU A 54 -1.07 1.49 17.87
N PRO A 55 -1.89 1.58 16.81
CA PRO A 55 -3.32 1.62 16.98
C PRO A 55 -3.85 0.19 17.13
N LYS A 56 -4.31 -0.14 18.34
CA LYS A 56 -5.26 -1.24 18.56
C LYS A 56 -6.57 -0.90 17.82
N SER A 57 -6.89 -1.57 16.72
CA SER A 57 -8.28 -1.63 16.23
C SER A 57 -8.62 -3.09 15.92
N LYS A 58 -9.27 -3.83 16.84
CA LYS A 58 -10.73 -3.86 17.00
C LYS A 58 -11.47 -3.58 15.69
N ILE A 59 -11.90 -4.68 15.07
CA ILE A 59 -12.88 -4.76 13.99
C ILE A 59 -14.21 -4.14 14.47
N LYS A 60 -14.72 -3.11 13.77
CA LYS A 60 -16.17 -2.77 13.61
C LYS A 60 -16.37 -1.51 12.73
N THR A 61 -17.03 -1.72 11.60
CA THR A 61 -17.96 -0.86 10.84
C THR A 61 -18.28 0.57 11.34
N LYS A 62 -18.05 1.60 10.50
CA LYS A 62 -19.04 2.62 10.02
C LYS A 62 -18.38 3.91 9.46
N LYS A 63 -18.71 4.17 8.18
CA LYS A 63 -19.27 5.44 7.62
C LYS A 63 -18.38 6.71 7.50
N LYS A 64 -18.19 7.08 6.21
CA LYS A 64 -18.11 8.45 5.60
C LYS A 64 -17.08 9.45 6.15
N SER A 65 -16.16 9.89 5.29
CA SER A 65 -16.28 11.14 4.49
C SER A 65 -14.94 11.49 3.82
N LYS A 66 -14.88 11.40 2.49
CA LYS A 66 -14.75 12.52 1.53
C LYS A 66 -13.44 13.34 1.60
N SER A 67 -12.58 13.10 0.59
CA SER A 67 -12.01 14.07 -0.38
C SER A 67 -11.27 15.30 0.17
N LYS A 68 -10.11 15.78 -0.34
CA LYS A 68 -9.67 15.93 -1.73
C LYS A 68 -8.31 16.68 -1.69
N LYS A 69 -7.37 16.37 -2.59
CA LYS A 69 -6.58 17.32 -3.42
C LYS A 69 -5.29 16.66 -3.90
N GLU A 70 -5.46 15.82 -4.90
CA GLU A 70 -4.42 15.56 -5.89
C GLU A 70 -4.37 16.75 -6.83
N LYS A 71 -3.18 17.33 -6.98
CA LYS A 71 -2.87 18.38 -7.96
C LYS A 71 -2.00 17.70 -9.01
N VAL A 72 -2.62 16.95 -9.92
CA VAL A 72 -1.97 16.43 -11.12
C VAL A 72 -2.42 17.32 -12.26
N LYS A 73 -1.50 18.18 -12.71
CA LYS A 73 -1.60 18.84 -14.02
C LYS A 73 -1.20 17.78 -15.05
N GLU A 74 -2.15 16.94 -15.43
CA GLU A 74 -2.09 16.18 -16.66
C GLU A 74 -3.03 16.86 -17.67
N THR A 75 -2.49 17.05 -18.85
CA THR A 75 -3.06 17.74 -20.00
C THR A 75 -4.50 17.30 -20.26
N ALA A 76 -5.42 18.25 -20.17
CA ALA A 76 -6.84 18.06 -20.40
C ALA A 76 -7.12 17.69 -21.86
N VAL A 77 -7.45 16.43 -22.11
CA VAL A 77 -8.46 16.13 -23.14
C VAL A 77 -9.82 16.27 -22.45
N PRO A 78 -10.67 17.22 -22.85
CA PRO A 78 -11.99 17.38 -22.25
C PRO A 78 -12.79 16.08 -22.39
N PHE A 79 -13.47 15.72 -21.31
CA PHE A 79 -14.32 14.53 -21.19
C PHE A 79 -15.47 14.47 -22.22
N ASP A 80 -15.70 15.55 -22.98
CA ASP A 80 -16.69 15.66 -24.06
C ASP A 80 -16.14 15.29 -25.46
N THR A 81 -15.08 14.49 -25.55
CA THR A 81 -14.61 13.95 -26.85
C THR A 81 -15.17 12.56 -27.13
N PHE A 82 -16.39 12.29 -26.66
CA PHE A 82 -17.12 11.11 -27.12
C PHE A 82 -17.78 11.45 -28.47
N PRO A 83 -17.39 10.80 -29.59
CA PRO A 83 -18.13 10.94 -30.83
C PRO A 83 -19.57 10.49 -30.57
N LYS A 84 -20.51 11.41 -30.80
CA LYS A 84 -21.94 11.14 -30.69
C LYS A 84 -22.26 10.00 -31.64
N LEU A 85 -22.55 8.81 -31.11
CA LEU A 85 -23.08 7.70 -31.90
C LEU A 85 -24.45 8.15 -32.43
N VAL A 86 -24.50 8.59 -33.68
CA VAL A 86 -25.74 8.78 -34.41
C VAL A 86 -26.36 7.40 -34.55
N ARG A 87 -27.52 7.18 -33.92
CA ARG A 87 -28.27 5.94 -34.14
C ARG A 87 -28.73 5.92 -35.60
N PRO A 88 -28.47 4.85 -36.38
CA PRO A 88 -28.96 4.78 -37.74
C PRO A 88 -30.50 4.81 -37.74
N PRO A 89 -31.14 5.47 -38.72
CA PRO A 89 -32.59 5.44 -38.86
C PRO A 89 -33.03 4.01 -39.13
N LYS A 90 -34.09 3.57 -38.45
CA LYS A 90 -34.76 2.30 -38.77
C LYS A 90 -35.41 2.47 -40.14
N SER A 91 -34.95 1.68 -41.11
CA SER A 91 -35.68 1.37 -42.34
C SER A 91 -35.85 -0.14 -42.44
#